data_AF-A0AAD7ALK2-F1
#
_entry.id   AF-A0AAD7ALK2-F1
#
_cell.length_a   1.000
_cell.length_b   1.000
_cell.length_c   1.000
_cell.angle_alpha   90.00
_cell.angle_beta   90.00
_cell.angle_gamma   90.00
#
_symmetry.space_group_name_H-M   'P 1'
#
loop_
_entity.id
_entity.type
_entity.pdbx_description
1 polymer ?
#
loop_
_entity_poly.entity_id
_entity_poly.type
_entity_poly.pdbx_seq_one_letter_code
_entity_poly.pdbx_strand_id
1 'polypeptide(L)'
;GPVLEGVITHCEHVIADPDIIMGLNLAYETASMDGRPWERPEAMYAAHALLLTLPRNEVRVVLVEFLEGALETWQRFGSDILGTELTDAQKGKAMMPATNDANEGWLGAQARVAQHRAPNARLEFINAKSQYKHNNTAGFIAEKLNTPAEQQFLRKRAQEISS
;
A
#
# COMPACT_ATOMS: atom_id res chain seq x y z
N GLY A 1 -7.60 -5.02 -13.84
CA GLY A 1 -8.50 -5.85 -13.02
C GLY A 1 -9.77 -5.05 -12.82
N PRO A 2 -10.97 -5.65 -12.93
CA PRO A 2 -12.21 -4.91 -13.23
C PRO A 2 -12.58 -3.84 -12.19
N VAL A 3 -12.28 -4.07 -10.91
CA VAL A 3 -12.50 -3.06 -9.85
C VAL A 3 -11.54 -1.88 -10.00
N LEU A 4 -10.26 -2.15 -10.27
CA LEU A 4 -9.25 -1.11 -10.44
C LEU A 4 -9.54 -0.24 -11.68
N GLU A 5 -9.93 -0.87 -12.79
CA GLU A 5 -10.37 -0.15 -13.99
C GLU A 5 -11.58 0.74 -13.68
N GLY A 6 -12.55 0.23 -12.92
CA GLY A 6 -13.70 1.02 -12.45
C GLY A 6 -13.29 2.24 -11.61
N VAL A 7 -12.32 2.09 -10.70
CA VAL A 7 -11.80 3.21 -9.89
C VAL A 7 -11.14 4.26 -10.78
N ILE A 8 -10.27 3.84 -11.71
CA ILE A 8 -9.57 4.73 -12.63
C ILE A 8 -10.57 5.52 -13.48
N THR A 9 -11.50 4.83 -14.15
CA THR A 9 -12.51 5.47 -15.00
C THR A 9 -13.42 6.40 -14.21
N HIS A 10 -13.79 6.05 -12.98
CA HIS A 10 -14.61 6.93 -12.15
C HIS A 10 -13.84 8.19 -11.72
N CYS A 11 -12.57 8.07 -11.35
CA CYS A 11 -11.71 9.24 -11.09
C CYS A 11 -11.62 10.15 -12.33
N GLU A 12 -11.38 9.60 -13.52
CA GLU A 12 -11.33 10.35 -14.78
C GLU A 12 -12.64 11.10 -15.06
N HIS A 13 -13.79 10.45 -14.85
CA HIS A 13 -15.09 11.07 -15.02
C HIS A 13 -15.33 12.24 -14.05
N VAL A 14 -14.99 12.07 -12.77
CA VAL A 14 -15.17 13.12 -11.77
C VAL A 14 -14.18 14.27 -11.96
N ILE A 15 -12.96 14.01 -12.44
CA ILE A 15 -12.00 15.07 -12.80
C ILE A 15 -12.55 15.89 -13.98
N ALA A 16 -13.09 15.22 -15.00
CA ALA A 16 -13.67 15.89 -16.17
C ALA A 16 -14.91 16.72 -15.83
N ASP A 17 -15.78 16.20 -14.95
CA ASP A 17 -16.92 16.94 -14.42
C ASP A 17 -17.12 16.70 -12.91
N PRO A 18 -16.52 17.56 -12.06
CA PRO A 18 -16.66 17.48 -10.61
C PRO A 18 -18.10 17.65 -10.11
N ASP A 19 -18.98 18.25 -10.92
CA ASP A 19 -20.38 18.47 -10.53
C ASP A 19 -21.17 17.14 -10.50
N ILE A 20 -20.63 16.05 -11.02
CA ILE A 20 -21.19 14.70 -10.86
C ILE A 20 -21.33 14.32 -9.37
N ILE A 21 -20.35 14.70 -8.53
CA ILE A 21 -20.38 14.41 -7.09
C ILE A 21 -20.58 15.67 -6.21
N MET A 22 -20.44 16.86 -6.80
CA MET A 22 -20.65 18.15 -6.12
C MET A 22 -21.98 18.83 -6.49
N GLY A 23 -22.76 18.23 -7.38
CA GLY A 23 -24.03 18.77 -7.87
C GLY A 23 -25.09 18.80 -6.79
N LEU A 24 -26.04 19.73 -6.89
CA LEU A 24 -27.14 19.86 -5.92
C LEU A 24 -28.11 18.67 -5.93
N ASN A 25 -28.23 17.98 -7.07
CA ASN A 25 -29.05 16.79 -7.24
C ASN A 25 -28.15 15.57 -7.47
N LEU A 26 -27.63 15.04 -6.37
CA LEU A 26 -26.79 13.84 -6.37
C LEU A 26 -27.67 12.59 -6.56
N ALA A 27 -27.53 11.94 -7.70
CA ALA A 27 -28.05 10.60 -7.96
C ALA A 27 -26.93 9.58 -7.75
N TYR A 28 -27.16 8.53 -6.97
CA TYR A 28 -26.12 7.52 -6.71
C TYR A 28 -25.75 6.80 -8.01
N GLU A 29 -26.67 6.70 -8.97
CA GLU A 29 -26.48 6.07 -10.27
C GLU A 29 -25.32 6.69 -11.07
N THR A 30 -25.09 7.99 -10.91
CA THR A 30 -24.02 8.73 -11.60
C THR A 30 -22.83 9.02 -10.70
N ALA A 31 -23.08 9.21 -9.41
CA ALA A 31 -22.06 9.66 -8.46
C ALA A 31 -21.33 8.53 -7.73
N SER A 32 -21.86 7.31 -7.74
CA SER A 32 -21.13 6.13 -7.27
C SER A 32 -20.33 5.51 -8.42
N MET A 33 -19.23 4.85 -8.08
CA MET A 33 -18.39 4.16 -9.06
C MET A 33 -19.13 2.99 -9.73
N ASP A 34 -19.97 2.28 -9.00
CA ASP A 34 -20.64 1.05 -9.44
C ASP A 34 -22.13 1.26 -9.79
N GLY A 35 -22.60 2.50 -9.71
CA GLY A 35 -24.00 2.85 -9.94
C GLY A 35 -24.96 2.32 -8.86
N ARG A 36 -24.44 1.87 -7.71
CA ARG A 36 -25.26 1.33 -6.61
C ARG A 36 -25.49 2.36 -5.51
N PRO A 37 -26.54 2.18 -4.68
CA PRO A 37 -26.73 3.03 -3.51
C PRO A 37 -25.49 3.05 -2.63
N TRP A 38 -25.11 4.23 -2.14
CA TRP A 38 -23.98 4.35 -1.22
C TRP A 38 -24.18 3.48 0.02
N GLU A 39 -23.13 2.81 0.47
CA GLU A 39 -23.17 2.00 1.70
C GLU A 39 -23.54 2.85 2.93
N ARG A 40 -23.16 4.13 2.91
CA ARG A 40 -23.41 5.11 3.97
C ARG A 40 -24.02 6.39 3.41
N PRO A 41 -25.32 6.39 3.04
CA PRO A 41 -25.98 7.56 2.47
C PRO A 41 -25.91 8.78 3.40
N GLU A 42 -25.95 8.57 4.73
CA GLU A 42 -25.88 9.64 5.71
C GLU A 42 -24.56 10.41 5.66
N ALA A 43 -23.45 9.74 5.35
CA ALA A 43 -22.14 10.39 5.19
C ALA A 43 -22.11 11.26 3.93
N MET A 44 -22.69 10.76 2.84
CA MET A 44 -22.79 11.51 1.58
C MET A 44 -23.65 12.77 1.74
N TYR A 45 -24.82 12.65 2.40
CA TYR A 45 -25.68 13.79 2.67
C TYR A 45 -25.03 14.81 3.61
N ALA A 46 -24.29 14.36 4.64
CA ALA A 46 -23.57 15.26 5.53
C ALA A 46 -22.44 16.02 4.79
N ALA A 47 -21.68 15.33 3.95
CA ALA A 47 -20.65 15.96 3.11
C ALA A 47 -21.26 16.98 2.14
N HIS A 48 -22.40 16.65 1.53
CA HIS A 48 -23.12 17.58 0.65
C HIS A 48 -23.67 18.80 1.40
N ALA A 49 -24.24 18.61 2.59
CA ALA A 49 -24.69 19.71 3.43
C ALA A 49 -23.54 20.65 3.81
N LEU A 50 -22.36 20.11 4.10
CA LEU A 50 -21.14 20.91 4.33
C LEU A 50 -20.71 21.64 3.07
N LEU A 51 -20.79 21.01 1.90
CA LEU A 51 -20.42 21.62 0.62
C LEU A 51 -21.21 22.92 0.36
N LEU A 52 -22.48 22.98 0.77
CA LEU A 52 -23.31 24.18 0.65
C LEU A 52 -22.82 25.36 1.50
N THR A 53 -22.03 25.10 2.54
CA THR A 53 -21.48 26.13 3.44
C THR A 53 -20.06 26.56 3.07
N LEU A 54 -19.41 25.82 2.17
CA LEU A 54 -18.03 26.05 1.79
C LEU A 54 -17.91 26.84 0.48
N PRO A 55 -16.77 27.52 0.26
CA PRO A 55 -16.48 28.14 -1.03
C PRO A 55 -16.41 27.08 -2.15
N ARG A 56 -17.44 27.02 -2.99
CA ARG A 56 -17.64 25.93 -3.96
C ARG A 56 -16.48 25.78 -4.94
N ASN A 57 -15.91 26.89 -5.39
CA ASN A 57 -14.84 26.90 -6.39
C ASN A 57 -13.54 26.34 -5.80
N GLU A 58 -13.23 26.67 -4.57
CA GLU A 58 -12.04 26.22 -3.85
C GLU A 58 -12.15 24.73 -3.53
N VAL A 59 -13.31 24.26 -3.09
CA VAL A 59 -13.53 22.81 -2.88
C VAL A 59 -13.43 22.06 -4.21
N ARG A 60 -13.92 22.63 -5.31
CA ARG A 60 -13.79 22.02 -6.64
C ARG A 60 -12.33 21.87 -7.04
N VAL A 61 -11.51 22.91 -6.86
CA VAL A 61 -10.07 22.86 -7.16
C VAL A 61 -9.39 21.78 -6.32
N VAL A 62 -9.60 21.78 -5.00
CA VAL A 62 -9.00 20.80 -4.09
C VAL A 62 -9.43 19.37 -4.41
N LEU A 63 -10.70 19.16 -4.76
CA LEU A 63 -11.21 17.85 -5.16
C LEU A 63 -10.52 17.34 -6.42
N VAL A 64 -10.38 18.19 -7.44
CA VAL A 64 -9.71 17.82 -8.69
C VAL A 64 -8.24 17.49 -8.45
N GLU A 65 -7.50 18.35 -7.75
CA GLU A 65 -6.08 18.10 -7.43
C GLU A 65 -5.89 16.80 -6.64
N PHE A 66 -6.79 16.53 -5.67
CA PHE A 66 -6.78 15.26 -4.93
C PHE A 66 -6.99 14.05 -5.85
N LEU A 67 -7.99 14.13 -6.74
CA LEU A 67 -8.31 13.03 -7.65
C LEU A 67 -7.25 12.82 -8.72
N GLU A 68 -6.58 13.86 -9.21
CA GLU A 68 -5.44 13.74 -10.12
C GLU A 68 -4.28 12.98 -9.47
N GLY A 69 -3.92 13.31 -8.24
CA GLY A 69 -2.90 12.58 -7.48
C GLY A 69 -3.31 11.14 -7.14
N ALA A 70 -4.59 10.93 -6.82
CA ALA A 70 -5.13 9.60 -6.59
C ALA A 70 -5.10 8.76 -7.88
N LEU A 71 -5.48 9.34 -9.02
CA LEU A 71 -5.50 8.68 -10.33
C LEU A 71 -4.10 8.21 -10.72
N GLU A 72 -3.08 9.07 -10.59
CA GLU A 72 -1.68 8.69 -10.83
C GLU A 72 -1.27 7.49 -9.96
N THR A 73 -1.64 7.53 -8.68
CA THR A 73 -1.34 6.46 -7.73
C THR A 73 -2.04 5.16 -8.12
N TRP A 74 -3.32 5.21 -8.51
CA TRP A 74 -4.08 4.03 -8.94
C TRP A 74 -3.55 3.45 -10.25
N GLN A 75 -3.15 4.28 -11.20
CA GLN A 75 -2.54 3.85 -12.45
C GLN A 75 -1.20 3.13 -12.19
N ARG A 76 -0.35 3.70 -11.32
CA ARG A 76 0.92 3.08 -10.93
C ARG A 76 0.71 1.77 -10.15
N PHE A 77 -0.23 1.75 -9.20
CA PHE A 77 -0.61 0.52 -8.51
C PHE A 77 -1.10 -0.55 -9.50
N GLY A 78 -1.85 -0.13 -10.52
CA GLY A 78 -2.28 -0.97 -11.63
C GLY A 78 -1.13 -1.52 -12.45
N SER A 79 -0.15 -0.71 -12.82
CA SER A 79 1.03 -1.20 -13.54
C SER A 79 1.83 -2.21 -12.72
N ASP A 80 1.93 -2.01 -11.41
CA ASP A 80 2.68 -2.90 -10.51
C ASP A 80 1.96 -4.26 -10.34
N ILE A 81 0.63 -4.29 -10.38
CA ILE A 81 -0.19 -5.51 -10.21
C ILE A 81 -0.49 -6.21 -11.54
N LEU A 82 -0.75 -5.46 -12.62
CA LEU A 82 -1.10 -5.99 -13.93
C LEU A 82 0.13 -6.26 -14.80
N GLY A 83 1.27 -5.62 -14.51
CA GLY A 83 2.55 -5.83 -15.19
C GLY A 83 3.25 -7.13 -14.82
N THR A 84 2.70 -7.91 -13.87
CA THR A 84 3.21 -9.23 -13.52
C THR A 84 2.13 -10.28 -13.76
N GLU A 85 1.98 -10.71 -15.01
CA GLU A 85 1.45 -12.05 -15.26
C GLU A 85 2.44 -13.06 -14.68
N LEU A 86 2.34 -13.29 -13.37
CA LEU A 86 3.06 -14.34 -12.70
C LEU A 86 2.61 -15.66 -13.33
N THR A 87 3.56 -16.45 -13.82
CA THR A 87 3.29 -17.85 -14.19
C THR A 87 2.63 -18.58 -13.02
N ASP A 88 1.87 -19.65 -13.26
CA ASP A 88 1.18 -20.36 -12.16
C ASP A 88 2.15 -20.85 -11.07
N ALA A 89 3.40 -21.15 -11.45
CA ALA A 89 4.48 -21.47 -10.52
C ALA A 89 4.92 -20.27 -9.65
N GLN A 90 4.89 -19.06 -10.20
CA GLN A 90 5.17 -17.82 -9.46
C GLN A 90 3.97 -17.40 -8.59
N LYS A 91 2.73 -17.60 -9.05
CA LYS A 91 1.51 -17.39 -8.24
C LYS A 91 1.49 -18.30 -7.02
N GLY A 92 1.87 -19.57 -7.17
CA GLY A 92 2.00 -20.51 -6.06
C GLY A 92 3.05 -20.11 -5.02
N LYS A 93 4.12 -19.41 -5.44
CA LYS A 93 5.15 -18.85 -4.54
C LYS A 93 4.79 -17.49 -3.95
N ALA A 94 3.99 -16.70 -4.67
CA ALA A 94 3.52 -15.38 -4.29
C ALA A 94 2.21 -15.41 -3.50
N MET A 95 1.75 -16.58 -3.06
CA MET A 95 0.57 -16.71 -2.20
C MET A 95 0.84 -16.04 -0.85
N MET A 96 0.62 -14.73 -0.80
CA MET A 96 0.57 -13.97 0.43
C MET A 96 -0.85 -14.05 0.99
N PRO A 97 -1.02 -14.22 2.32
CA PRO A 97 -2.33 -14.11 2.95
C PRO A 97 -3.00 -12.79 2.55
N ALA A 98 -4.30 -12.81 2.25
CA ALA A 98 -5.05 -11.65 1.79
C ALA A 98 -5.08 -10.48 2.79
N THR A 99 -4.70 -10.75 4.04
CA THR A 99 -4.63 -9.77 5.12
C THR A 99 -3.19 -9.46 5.46
N ASN A 100 -2.80 -8.20 5.26
CA ASN A 100 -1.55 -7.63 5.77
C ASN A 100 -1.44 -7.70 7.30
N ASP A 101 -2.51 -8.08 8.00
CA ASP A 101 -2.60 -8.25 9.46
C ASP A 101 -1.48 -9.13 10.04
N ALA A 102 -1.07 -10.17 9.31
CA ALA A 102 0.06 -11.01 9.71
C ALA A 102 1.40 -10.24 9.66
N ASN A 103 1.60 -9.37 8.67
CA ASN A 103 2.82 -8.58 8.54
C ASN A 103 2.81 -7.37 9.48
N GLU A 104 1.66 -6.70 9.66
CA GLU A 104 1.46 -5.56 10.57
C GLU A 104 1.57 -5.99 12.04
N GLY A 105 0.92 -7.10 12.40
CA GLY A 105 1.00 -7.70 13.73
C GLY A 105 2.39 -8.25 14.05
N TRP A 106 3.08 -8.83 13.07
CA TRP A 106 4.44 -9.34 13.25
C TRP A 106 5.48 -8.22 13.36
N LEU A 107 5.40 -7.18 12.53
CA LEU A 107 6.24 -5.97 12.66
C LEU A 107 6.00 -5.28 13.99
N GLY A 108 4.74 -5.05 14.37
CA GLY A 108 4.38 -4.42 15.63
C GLY A 108 4.82 -5.22 16.85
N ALA A 109 4.59 -6.55 16.85
CA ALA A 109 4.99 -7.41 17.96
C ALA A 109 6.51 -7.56 18.06
N GLN A 110 7.21 -7.74 16.94
CA GLN A 110 8.67 -7.88 16.97
C GLN A 110 9.38 -6.58 17.32
N ALA A 111 9.01 -5.45 16.70
CA ALA A 111 9.64 -4.18 17.00
C ALA A 111 9.43 -3.82 18.48
N ARG A 112 8.20 -3.97 19.00
CA ARG A 112 7.88 -3.71 20.41
C ARG A 112 8.62 -4.66 21.36
N VAL A 113 8.58 -5.98 21.12
CA VAL A 113 9.26 -6.96 22.00
C VAL A 113 10.79 -6.80 21.93
N ALA A 114 11.35 -6.50 20.76
CA ALA A 114 12.79 -6.29 20.60
C ALA A 114 13.24 -5.00 21.29
N GLN A 115 12.49 -3.90 21.17
CA GLN A 115 12.77 -2.65 21.88
C GLN A 115 12.65 -2.79 23.40
N HIS A 116 11.72 -3.61 23.90
CA HIS A 116 11.67 -3.90 25.34
C HIS A 116 12.87 -4.72 25.82
N ARG A 117 13.34 -5.67 25.03
CA ARG A 117 14.48 -6.55 25.40
C ARG A 117 15.84 -5.91 25.17
N ALA A 118 15.93 -5.01 24.20
CA ALA A 118 17.15 -4.33 23.80
C ALA A 118 16.80 -2.89 23.35
N PRO A 119 16.54 -1.98 24.29
CA PRO A 119 16.08 -0.62 23.99
C PRO A 119 17.10 0.22 23.22
N ASN A 120 18.39 -0.14 23.33
CA ASN A 120 19.48 0.51 22.60
C ASN A 120 19.75 -0.12 21.22
N ALA A 121 18.98 -1.15 20.82
CA ALA A 121 19.15 -1.77 19.51
C ALA A 121 18.53 -0.90 18.41
N ARG A 122 19.30 -0.66 17.35
CA ARG A 122 18.81 0.08 16.17
C ARG A 122 17.75 -0.73 15.44
N LEU A 123 16.77 -0.03 14.86
CA LEU A 123 15.68 -0.66 14.10
C LEU A 123 16.20 -1.52 12.94
N GLU A 124 17.25 -1.06 12.26
CA GLU A 124 17.93 -1.80 11.19
C GLU A 124 18.45 -3.16 11.67
N PHE A 125 19.04 -3.22 12.87
CA PHE A 125 19.52 -4.47 13.45
C PHE A 125 18.36 -5.42 13.79
N ILE A 126 17.25 -4.87 14.33
CA ILE A 126 16.05 -5.65 14.63
C ILE A 126 15.45 -6.25 13.36
N ASN A 127 15.34 -5.44 12.30
CA ASN A 127 14.84 -5.86 10.99
C ASN A 127 15.75 -6.92 10.35
N ALA A 128 17.07 -6.68 10.33
CA ALA A 128 18.04 -7.62 9.77
C ALA A 128 18.02 -8.97 10.50
N LYS A 129 17.98 -8.96 11.84
CA LYS A 129 17.89 -10.18 12.65
C LYS A 129 16.59 -10.94 12.38
N SER A 130 15.50 -10.21 12.20
CA SER A 130 14.21 -10.80 11.93
C SER A 130 14.15 -11.46 10.55
N GLN A 131 14.57 -10.74 9.52
CA GLN A 131 14.68 -11.27 8.16
C GLN A 131 15.63 -12.46 8.08
N TYR A 132 16.77 -12.41 8.79
CA TYR A 132 17.72 -13.51 8.89
C TYR A 132 17.06 -14.80 9.41
N LYS A 133 16.16 -14.69 10.38
CA LYS A 133 15.40 -15.81 10.94
C LYS A 133 14.28 -16.26 10.01
N HIS A 134 13.49 -15.31 9.48
CA HIS A 134 12.34 -15.61 8.63
C HIS A 134 12.75 -16.30 7.32
N ASN A 135 13.81 -15.81 6.68
CA ASN A 135 14.30 -16.31 5.40
C ASN A 135 15.22 -17.53 5.54
N ASN A 136 15.42 -18.06 6.75
CA ASN A 136 16.42 -19.10 7.05
C ASN A 136 17.80 -18.79 6.44
N THR A 137 18.23 -17.53 6.54
CA THR A 137 19.50 -17.07 5.94
C THR A 137 20.69 -17.84 6.52
N ALA A 138 20.59 -18.33 7.76
CA ALA A 138 21.57 -19.24 8.36
C ALA A 138 21.75 -20.54 7.55
N GLY A 139 20.65 -21.18 7.15
CA GLY A 139 20.69 -22.38 6.32
C GLY A 139 21.29 -22.10 4.94
N PHE A 140 20.90 -20.98 4.32
CA PHE A 140 21.45 -20.56 3.03
C PHE A 140 22.97 -20.32 3.11
N ILE A 141 23.45 -19.62 4.14
CA ILE A 141 24.89 -19.38 4.33
C ILE A 141 25.63 -20.71 4.55
N ALA A 142 25.08 -21.60 5.36
CA ALA A 142 25.69 -22.90 5.64
C ALA A 142 25.74 -23.83 4.40
N GLU A 143 24.76 -23.72 3.51
CA GLU A 143 24.67 -24.58 2.33
C GLU A 143 25.39 -24.00 1.10
N LYS A 144 25.31 -22.67 0.89
CA LYS A 144 25.74 -22.00 -0.34
C LYS A 144 26.95 -21.09 -0.19
N LEU A 145 27.29 -20.69 1.04
CA LEU A 145 28.40 -19.75 1.32
C LEU A 145 29.31 -20.32 2.41
N ASN A 146 29.72 -21.58 2.25
CA ASN A 146 30.44 -22.34 3.28
C ASN A 146 31.97 -22.29 3.12
N THR A 147 32.49 -21.61 2.11
CA THR A 147 33.93 -21.52 1.92
C THR A 147 34.56 -20.46 2.82
N PRO A 148 35.83 -20.64 3.26
CA PRO A 148 36.51 -19.66 4.09
C PRO A 148 36.63 -18.26 3.46
N ALA A 149 36.78 -18.18 2.13
CA ALA A 149 36.91 -16.94 1.40
C ALA A 149 35.59 -16.14 1.38
N GLU A 150 34.46 -16.82 1.16
CA GLU A 150 33.12 -16.20 1.19
C GLU A 150 32.77 -15.73 2.61
N GLN A 151 33.09 -16.54 3.62
CA GLN A 151 32.90 -16.16 5.03
C GLN A 151 33.75 -14.94 5.42
N GLN A 152 34.99 -14.86 4.92
CA GLN A 152 35.85 -13.69 5.16
C GLN A 152 35.31 -12.44 4.47
N PHE A 153 34.79 -12.58 3.24
CA PHE A 153 34.15 -11.48 2.51
C PHE A 153 32.91 -10.96 3.25
N LEU A 154 32.03 -11.85 3.71
CA LEU A 154 30.83 -11.48 4.48
C LEU A 154 31.19 -10.73 5.77
N ARG A 155 32.20 -11.19 6.50
CA ARG A 155 32.68 -10.53 7.73
C ARG A 155 33.24 -9.14 7.46
N LYS A 156 34.02 -8.98 6.40
CA LYS A 156 34.55 -7.67 5.98
C LYS A 156 33.42 -6.72 5.62
N ARG A 157 32.43 -7.18 4.85
CA ARG A 157 31.29 -6.35 4.45
C ARG A 157 30.41 -5.95 5.64
N ALA A 158 30.23 -6.84 6.62
CA ALA A 158 29.50 -6.53 7.85
C ALA A 158 30.18 -5.46 8.71
N GLN A 159 31.53 -5.44 8.75
CA GLN A 159 32.29 -4.40 9.45
C GLN A 159 32.16 -3.03 8.76
N GLU A 160 32.17 -2.98 7.43
CA GLU A 160 31.96 -1.75 6.66
C GLU A 160 30.58 -1.14 6.89
N ILE A 161 29.54 -1.96 7.02
CA ILE A 161 28.15 -1.49 7.25
C ILE A 161 27.93 -1.04 8.71
N SER A 162 28.72 -1.56 9.65
CA SER A 162 28.58 -1.27 11.09
C SER A 162 29.42 -0.07 11.58
N SER A 163 30.29 0.48 10.72
CA SER A 163 31.13 1.67 11.01
C SER A 163 30.44 2.94 10.55
#